data_AF-A0A2V2FGH0-F1
#
_entry.id   AF-A0A2V2FGH0-F1
#
_cell.length_a   1.000
_cell.length_b   1.000
_cell.length_c   1.000
_cell.angle_alpha   90.00
_cell.angle_beta   90.00
_cell.angle_gamma   90.00
#
_symmetry.space_group_name_H-M   'P 1'
#
loop_
_entity.id
_entity.type
_entity.pdbx_description
1 polymer ?
#
loop_
_entity_poly.entity_id
_entity_poly.type
_entity_poly.pdbx_seq_one_letter_code
_entity_poly.pdbx_strand_id
1 'polypeptide(L)'
;MLGDITFGQYFPGSSLLHRADPRTKLIFAVFYVVMLFFCKSAASFAFALVYTAVLIALSGLPARAVLRSVKPLLFVILFTAVINLFWTGGETPLIEWKFIHIYREGVIFAVFMAVRIVLLVVGMSVILSYTTTPIAMTDGIEALFAPFAKIGLPVHDFAMMMTIAMRFIPTLIEETGKIMDAQKARGADFESGGLVKKAKALIPILVPLFVSAFKRADDLAIAMECRCYRGGEGRTKLKVLKFGAPDALCAVFAAVFLCGILLCNIFLPYITI
;
A
#
# COMPACT_ATOMS: atom_id res chain seq x y z
N MET A 1 0.96 23.82 -7.13
CA MET A 1 1.58 22.99 -6.06
C MET A 1 0.70 21.84 -5.57
N LEU A 2 -0.62 21.83 -5.81
CA LEU A 2 -1.51 20.70 -5.42
C LEU A 2 -1.90 19.76 -6.58
N GLY A 3 -1.52 20.05 -7.82
CA GLY A 3 -1.89 19.27 -9.01
C GLY A 3 -1.26 17.87 -9.12
N ASP A 4 -0.29 17.55 -8.26
CA ASP A 4 0.47 16.29 -8.28
C ASP A 4 0.20 15.39 -7.08
N ILE A 5 -0.83 15.67 -6.27
CA ILE A 5 -1.27 14.69 -5.26
C ILE A 5 -2.03 13.59 -6.02
N THR A 6 -1.27 12.70 -6.67
CA THR A 6 -1.76 11.49 -7.34
C THR A 6 -2.27 10.50 -6.28
N PHE A 7 -3.42 10.80 -5.68
CA PHE A 7 -4.11 9.84 -4.82
C PHE A 7 -4.56 8.65 -5.68
N GLY A 8 -4.05 7.47 -5.33
CA GLY A 8 -4.29 6.24 -6.07
C GLY A 8 -3.60 6.28 -7.43
N GLN A 9 -2.31 5.93 -7.47
CA GLN A 9 -1.61 5.58 -8.72
C GLN A 9 -2.19 4.27 -9.29
N TYR A 10 -3.50 4.18 -9.48
CA TYR A 10 -4.11 3.09 -10.21
C TYR A 10 -3.76 3.28 -11.68
N PHE A 11 -3.03 2.33 -12.24
CA PHE A 11 -2.85 2.29 -13.69
C PHE A 11 -4.05 1.57 -14.28
N PRO A 12 -4.85 2.24 -15.13
CA PRO A 12 -5.93 1.57 -15.82
C PRO A 12 -5.32 0.49 -16.74
N GLY A 13 -5.61 -0.76 -16.43
CA GLY A 13 -5.13 -1.92 -17.16
C GLY A 13 -6.21 -3.00 -17.25
N SER A 14 -6.14 -3.84 -18.29
CA SER A 14 -7.12 -4.91 -18.54
C SER A 14 -6.61 -6.30 -18.14
N SER A 15 -5.49 -6.39 -17.44
CA SER A 15 -4.83 -7.67 -17.17
C SER A 15 -5.62 -8.55 -16.19
N LEU A 16 -5.29 -9.85 -16.15
CA LEU A 16 -5.93 -10.81 -15.24
C LEU A 16 -5.86 -10.32 -13.79
N LEU A 17 -4.72 -9.73 -13.41
CA LEU A 17 -4.52 -9.15 -12.09
C LEU A 17 -5.34 -7.87 -11.88
N HIS A 18 -5.71 -7.11 -12.91
CA HIS A 18 -6.61 -5.96 -12.75
C HIS A 18 -8.08 -6.41 -12.54
N ARG A 19 -8.47 -7.51 -13.19
CA ARG A 19 -9.85 -8.04 -13.15
C ARG A 19 -10.19 -8.89 -11.93
N ALA A 20 -9.18 -9.37 -11.19
CA ALA A 20 -9.40 -10.15 -9.97
C ALA A 20 -10.12 -9.35 -8.88
N ASP A 21 -10.88 -10.05 -8.05
CA ASP A 21 -11.66 -9.50 -6.94
C ASP A 21 -10.73 -8.81 -5.91
N PRO A 22 -11.07 -7.60 -5.44
CA PRO A 22 -10.25 -6.87 -4.46
C PRO A 22 -10.02 -7.62 -3.15
N ARG A 23 -11.01 -8.39 -2.67
CA ARG A 23 -10.88 -9.25 -1.47
C ARG A 23 -9.77 -10.28 -1.62
N THR A 24 -9.69 -10.92 -2.79
CA THR A 24 -8.73 -11.99 -3.06
C THR A 24 -7.34 -11.39 -3.13
N LYS A 25 -7.19 -10.22 -3.77
CA LYS A 25 -5.93 -9.47 -3.80
C LYS A 25 -5.44 -9.06 -2.42
N LEU A 26 -6.32 -8.60 -1.54
CA LEU A 26 -5.95 -8.25 -0.17
C LEU A 26 -5.44 -9.48 0.60
N ILE A 27 -6.12 -10.62 0.47
CA ILE A 27 -5.65 -11.89 1.05
C ILE A 27 -4.30 -12.29 0.44
N PHE A 28 -4.14 -12.21 -0.89
CA PHE A 28 -2.87 -12.52 -1.56
C PHE A 28 -1.73 -11.60 -1.15
N ALA A 29 -2.01 -10.31 -0.95
CA ALA A 29 -1.03 -9.34 -0.50
C ALA A 29 -0.50 -9.70 0.90
N VAL A 30 -1.41 -10.00 1.84
CA VAL A 30 -1.03 -10.46 3.18
C VAL A 30 -0.25 -11.77 3.10
N PHE A 31 -0.75 -12.73 2.31
CA PHE A 31 -0.10 -14.02 2.11
C PHE A 31 1.30 -13.89 1.51
N TYR A 32 1.48 -13.00 0.52
CA TYR A 32 2.77 -12.72 -0.10
C TYR A 32 3.78 -12.14 0.90
N VAL A 33 3.34 -11.23 1.77
CA VAL A 33 4.18 -10.70 2.85
C VAL A 33 4.64 -11.84 3.75
N VAL A 34 3.71 -12.66 4.25
CA VAL A 34 4.02 -13.81 5.12
C VAL A 34 4.99 -14.77 4.43
N MET A 35 4.74 -15.11 3.18
CA MET A 35 5.58 -15.99 2.36
C MET A 35 7.03 -15.48 2.25
N LEU A 36 7.25 -14.18 2.06
CA LEU A 36 8.60 -13.61 1.99
C LEU A 36 9.36 -13.66 3.33
N PHE A 37 8.66 -13.68 4.47
CA PHE A 37 9.29 -13.90 5.77
C PHE A 37 9.75 -15.34 5.98
N PHE A 38 9.11 -16.32 5.32
CA PHE A 38 9.56 -17.71 5.36
C PHE A 38 10.77 -18.00 4.46
N CYS A 39 11.14 -17.09 3.55
CA CYS A 39 12.33 -17.24 2.71
C CYS A 39 13.61 -17.18 3.55
N LYS A 40 14.29 -18.33 3.70
CA LYS A 40 15.58 -18.43 4.42
C LYS A 40 16.78 -18.75 3.52
N SER A 41 16.56 -19.46 2.41
CA SER A 41 17.62 -19.88 1.49
C SER A 41 17.74 -18.96 0.27
N ALA A 42 18.94 -18.91 -0.33
CA ALA A 42 19.18 -18.22 -1.60
C ALA A 42 18.23 -18.72 -2.71
N ALA A 43 17.94 -20.03 -2.72
CA ALA A 43 16.99 -20.63 -3.65
C ALA A 43 15.55 -20.12 -3.43
N SER A 44 15.13 -19.94 -2.17
CA SER A 44 13.83 -19.37 -1.83
C SER A 44 13.70 -17.92 -2.31
N PHE A 45 14.76 -17.12 -2.20
CA PHE A 45 14.80 -15.76 -2.74
C PHE A 45 14.76 -15.73 -4.26
N ALA A 46 15.45 -16.65 -4.94
CA ALA A 46 15.36 -16.78 -6.39
C ALA A 46 13.94 -17.13 -6.84
N PHE A 47 13.27 -18.07 -6.17
CA PHE A 47 11.87 -18.40 -6.42
C PHE A 47 10.93 -17.21 -6.20
N ALA A 48 11.15 -16.45 -5.11
CA ALA A 48 10.37 -15.25 -4.85
C ALA A 48 10.58 -14.16 -5.92
N LEU A 49 11.80 -14.02 -6.44
CA LEU A 49 12.11 -13.09 -7.51
C LEU A 49 11.42 -13.49 -8.83
N VAL A 50 11.43 -14.79 -9.17
CA VAL A 50 10.69 -15.31 -10.34
C VAL A 50 9.19 -15.07 -10.17
N TYR A 51 8.63 -15.34 -9.00
CA TYR A 51 7.22 -15.08 -8.72
C TYR A 51 6.85 -13.60 -8.94
N THR A 52 7.63 -12.69 -8.37
CA THR A 52 7.41 -11.25 -8.55
C THR A 52 7.57 -10.83 -10.02
N ALA A 53 8.54 -11.38 -10.75
CA ALA A 53 8.72 -11.11 -12.17
C ALA A 53 7.53 -11.57 -13.01
N VAL A 54 6.98 -12.76 -12.71
CA VAL A 54 5.76 -13.27 -13.37
C VAL A 54 4.56 -12.37 -13.04
N LEU A 55 4.40 -11.92 -11.79
CA LEU A 55 3.34 -10.97 -11.43
C LEU A 55 3.47 -9.65 -12.20
N ILE A 56 4.68 -9.11 -12.35
CA ILE A 56 4.92 -7.91 -13.15
C ILE A 56 4.52 -8.17 -14.61
N ALA A 57 4.95 -9.28 -15.21
CA ALA A 57 4.61 -9.63 -16.59
C ALA A 57 3.09 -9.78 -16.78
N LEU A 58 2.41 -10.48 -15.87
CA LEU A 58 0.95 -10.65 -15.88
C LEU A 58 0.19 -9.35 -15.61
N SER A 59 0.80 -8.40 -14.90
CA SER A 59 0.17 -7.10 -14.62
C SER A 59 0.17 -6.18 -15.85
N GLY A 60 1.07 -6.40 -16.82
CA GLY A 60 1.24 -5.52 -17.98
C GLY A 60 1.76 -4.12 -17.62
N LEU A 61 2.35 -3.96 -16.43
CA LEU A 61 2.86 -2.66 -15.97
C LEU A 61 4.20 -2.34 -16.62
N PRO A 62 4.46 -1.07 -16.98
CA PRO A 62 5.76 -0.67 -17.47
C PRO A 62 6.81 -0.84 -16.36
N ALA A 63 7.94 -1.48 -16.67
CA ALA A 63 9.02 -1.71 -15.70
C ALA A 63 9.51 -0.41 -15.01
N ARG A 64 9.37 0.73 -15.69
CA ARG A 64 9.69 2.05 -15.14
C ARG A 64 8.78 2.48 -14.00
N ALA A 65 7.49 2.09 -14.01
CA ALA A 65 6.58 2.34 -12.89
C ALA A 65 6.98 1.52 -11.66
N VAL A 66 7.35 0.25 -11.87
CA VAL A 66 7.85 -0.63 -10.82
C VAL A 66 9.15 -0.10 -10.21
N LEU A 67 10.10 0.36 -11.02
CA LEU A 67 11.36 0.91 -10.50
C LEU A 67 11.15 2.22 -9.71
N ARG A 68 10.10 2.98 -10.05
CA ARG A 68 9.73 4.21 -9.34
C ARG A 68 9.19 3.94 -7.95
N SER A 69 8.56 2.78 -7.69
CA SER A 69 8.07 2.43 -6.34
C SER A 69 9.19 2.13 -5.35
N VAL A 70 10.36 1.70 -5.83
CA VAL A 70 11.54 1.45 -4.99
C VAL A 70 12.25 2.76 -4.60
N LYS A 71 12.20 3.79 -5.46
CA LYS A 71 12.98 5.03 -5.29
C LYS A 71 12.80 5.74 -3.92
N PRO A 72 11.57 5.92 -3.37
CA PRO A 72 11.39 6.56 -2.07
C PRO A 72 12.00 5.77 -0.91
N LEU A 73 12.10 4.45 -1.06
CA LEU A 73 12.58 3.53 -0.02
C LEU A 73 14.05 3.18 -0.17
N LEU A 74 14.75 3.70 -1.19
CA LEU A 74 16.20 3.52 -1.35
C LEU A 74 16.97 3.99 -0.12
N PHE A 75 16.53 5.07 0.52
CA PHE A 75 17.14 5.55 1.76
C PHE A 75 17.02 4.50 2.87
N VAL A 76 15.85 3.89 3.05
CA VAL A 76 15.61 2.85 4.06
C VAL A 76 16.40 1.58 3.73
N ILE A 77 16.43 1.17 2.46
CA ILE A 77 17.19 -0.01 2.01
C ILE A 77 18.68 0.20 2.27
N LEU A 78 19.23 1.37 1.90
CA LEU A 78 20.64 1.68 2.13
C LEU A 78 20.96 1.77 3.62
N PHE A 79 20.12 2.46 4.39
CA PHE A 79 20.29 2.61 5.84
C PHE A 79 20.28 1.25 6.56
N THR A 80 19.30 0.40 6.24
CA THR A 80 19.22 -0.96 6.82
C THR A 80 20.36 -1.85 6.35
N ALA A 81 20.79 -1.77 5.09
CA ALA A 81 21.95 -2.52 4.62
C ALA A 81 23.25 -2.11 5.34
N VAL A 82 23.45 -0.80 5.56
CA VAL A 82 24.61 -0.27 6.29
C VAL A 82 24.59 -0.73 7.76
N ILE A 83 23.43 -0.67 8.43
CA ILE A 83 23.32 -1.17 9.80
C ILE A 83 23.61 -2.66 9.87
N ASN A 84 23.03 -3.47 9.00
CA ASN A 84 23.26 -4.92 9.01
C ASN A 84 24.73 -5.27 8.67
N LEU A 85 25.39 -4.48 7.82
CA LEU A 85 26.80 -4.66 7.50
C LEU A 85 27.70 -4.50 8.73
N PHE A 86 27.39 -3.55 9.63
CA PHE A 86 28.22 -3.24 10.80
C PHE A 86 27.78 -3.96 12.09
N TRP A 87 26.50 -4.30 12.22
CA TRP A 87 25.92 -4.80 13.47
C TRP A 87 25.73 -6.32 13.48
N THR A 88 25.71 -6.97 12.31
CA THR A 88 25.60 -8.43 12.21
C THR A 88 26.99 -9.06 12.35
N GLY A 89 27.29 -9.59 13.53
CA GLY A 89 28.51 -10.37 13.79
C GLY A 89 28.44 -11.77 13.17
N GLY A 90 29.57 -12.27 12.67
CA GLY A 90 29.72 -13.61 12.11
C GLY A 90 31.04 -14.27 12.51
N GLU A 91 31.30 -15.49 12.06
CA GLU A 91 32.52 -16.24 12.40
C GLU A 91 33.71 -15.90 11.48
N THR A 92 33.48 -15.34 10.27
CA THR A 92 34.55 -15.04 9.30
C THR A 92 34.76 -13.54 9.06
N PRO A 93 35.78 -12.90 9.69
CA PRO A 93 36.09 -11.50 9.42
C PRO A 93 36.77 -11.33 8.06
N LEU A 94 36.21 -10.50 7.17
CA LEU A 94 36.83 -10.13 5.88
C LEU A 94 37.78 -8.94 6.03
N ILE A 95 37.42 -7.97 6.88
CA ILE A 95 38.21 -6.76 7.15
C ILE A 95 38.04 -6.44 8.63
N GLU A 96 39.14 -6.46 9.37
CA GLU A 96 39.20 -5.95 10.74
C GLU A 96 39.90 -4.60 10.74
N TRP A 97 39.16 -3.54 11.07
CA TRP A 97 39.72 -2.22 11.25
C TRP A 97 39.23 -1.61 12.55
N LYS A 98 39.91 -1.94 13.66
CA LYS A 98 39.89 -1.40 15.05
C LYS A 98 38.54 -1.09 15.76
N PHE A 99 37.51 -0.65 15.04
CA PHE A 99 36.13 -0.42 15.45
C PHE A 99 35.09 -0.98 14.46
N ILE A 100 35.51 -1.39 13.26
CA ILE A 100 34.65 -1.91 12.19
C ILE A 100 35.14 -3.31 11.83
N HIS A 101 34.34 -4.33 12.14
CA HIS A 101 34.55 -5.70 11.70
C HIS A 101 33.48 -6.03 10.66
N ILE A 102 33.88 -6.22 9.41
CA ILE A 102 32.95 -6.61 8.34
C ILE A 102 33.04 -8.13 8.20
N TYR A 103 31.94 -8.80 8.54
CA TYR A 103 31.80 -10.24 8.43
C TYR A 103 31.19 -10.64 7.09
N ARG A 104 31.59 -11.80 6.54
CA ARG A 104 30.99 -12.32 5.30
C ARG A 104 29.49 -12.54 5.47
N GLU A 105 29.11 -13.02 6.64
CA GLU A 105 27.74 -13.30 7.05
C GLU A 105 26.91 -12.00 7.12
N GLY A 106 27.50 -10.92 7.64
CA GLY A 106 26.87 -9.60 7.69
C GLY A 106 26.61 -9.01 6.29
N VAL A 107 27.55 -9.17 5.35
CA VAL A 107 27.34 -8.76 3.95
C VAL A 107 26.20 -9.55 3.31
N ILE A 108 26.20 -10.87 3.47
CA ILE A 108 25.18 -11.76 2.91
C ILE A 108 23.79 -11.42 3.49
N PHE A 109 23.71 -11.20 4.80
CA PHE A 109 22.46 -10.83 5.47
C PHE A 109 21.94 -9.45 5.00
N ALA A 110 22.84 -8.47 4.88
CA ALA A 110 22.49 -7.14 4.38
C ALA A 110 21.94 -7.20 2.94
N VAL A 111 22.57 -7.99 2.06
CA VAL A 111 22.10 -8.20 0.68
C VAL A 111 20.73 -8.89 0.66
N PHE A 112 20.54 -9.97 1.41
CA PHE A 112 19.25 -10.67 1.45
C PHE A 112 18.13 -9.81 2.05
N MET A 113 18.43 -8.98 3.05
CA MET A 113 17.43 -8.04 3.57
C MET A 113 17.10 -6.93 2.58
N ALA A 114 18.09 -6.38 1.87
CA ALA A 114 17.84 -5.42 0.81
C ALA A 114 16.94 -6.03 -0.29
N VAL A 115 17.25 -7.26 -0.74
CA VAL A 115 16.43 -7.99 -1.71
C VAL A 115 15.02 -8.25 -1.17
N ARG A 116 14.88 -8.67 0.10
CA ARG A 116 13.57 -8.88 0.72
C ARG A 116 12.72 -7.61 0.72
N ILE A 117 13.29 -6.47 1.10
CA ILE A 117 12.58 -5.19 1.12
C ILE A 117 12.16 -4.80 -0.31
N VAL A 118 13.05 -4.93 -1.29
CA VAL A 118 12.72 -4.64 -2.70
C VAL A 118 11.58 -5.53 -3.18
N LEU A 119 11.62 -6.84 -2.92
CA LEU A 119 10.55 -7.77 -3.29
C LEU A 119 9.23 -7.43 -2.61
N LEU A 120 9.23 -7.11 -1.31
CA LEU A 120 8.04 -6.68 -0.57
C LEU A 120 7.41 -5.43 -1.21
N VAL A 121 8.22 -4.40 -1.45
CA VAL A 121 7.75 -3.13 -2.02
C VAL A 121 7.19 -3.34 -3.42
N VAL A 122 7.93 -4.03 -4.27
CA VAL A 122 7.54 -4.27 -5.67
C VAL A 122 6.28 -5.15 -5.72
N GLY A 123 6.27 -6.27 -5.02
CA GLY A 123 5.13 -7.19 -5.00
C GLY A 123 3.85 -6.52 -4.49
N MET A 124 3.92 -5.81 -3.35
CA MET A 124 2.76 -5.08 -2.81
C MET A 124 2.29 -3.95 -3.73
N SER A 125 3.22 -3.23 -4.37
CA SER A 125 2.87 -2.17 -5.32
C SER A 125 2.10 -2.74 -6.52
N VAL A 126 2.56 -3.86 -7.07
CA VAL A 126 1.92 -4.51 -8.23
C VAL A 126 0.58 -5.13 -7.85
N ILE A 127 0.49 -5.85 -6.73
CA ILE A 127 -0.74 -6.57 -6.33
C ILE A 127 -1.85 -5.62 -5.89
N LEU A 128 -1.52 -4.54 -5.19
CA LEU A 128 -2.52 -3.63 -4.60
C LEU A 128 -2.49 -2.26 -5.25
N SER A 129 -1.38 -1.52 -5.12
CA SER A 129 -1.36 -0.07 -5.39
C SER A 129 -1.62 0.29 -6.85
N TYR A 130 -1.05 -0.48 -7.79
CA TYR A 130 -1.16 -0.20 -9.21
C TYR A 130 -2.38 -0.84 -9.87
N THR A 131 -2.89 -1.94 -9.34
CA THR A 131 -3.92 -2.77 -9.99
C THR A 131 -5.29 -2.71 -9.33
N THR A 132 -5.44 -1.99 -8.21
CA THR A 132 -6.72 -1.86 -7.49
C THR A 132 -6.98 -0.41 -7.13
N THR A 133 -8.18 0.08 -7.44
CA THR A 133 -8.56 1.45 -7.07
C THR A 133 -8.79 1.55 -5.56
N PRO A 134 -8.54 2.72 -4.95
CA PRO A 134 -8.77 2.91 -3.52
C PRO A 134 -10.21 2.59 -3.07
N ILE A 135 -11.22 2.92 -3.89
CA ILE A 135 -12.63 2.59 -3.62
C ILE A 135 -12.86 1.08 -3.69
N ALA A 136 -12.24 0.38 -4.63
CA ALA A 136 -12.33 -1.08 -4.70
C ALA A 136 -11.60 -1.76 -3.52
N MET A 137 -10.53 -1.16 -3.01
CA MET A 137 -9.88 -1.64 -1.77
C MET A 137 -10.82 -1.49 -0.57
N THR A 138 -11.52 -0.35 -0.43
CA THR A 138 -12.49 -0.18 0.67
C THR A 138 -13.63 -1.18 0.58
N ASP A 139 -14.16 -1.45 -0.62
CA ASP A 139 -15.17 -2.50 -0.85
C ASP A 139 -14.65 -3.89 -0.45
N GLY A 140 -13.39 -4.20 -0.76
CA GLY A 140 -12.72 -5.45 -0.40
C GLY A 140 -12.53 -5.60 1.11
N ILE A 141 -12.10 -4.54 1.78
CA ILE A 141 -11.93 -4.49 3.23
C ILE A 141 -13.28 -4.67 3.95
N GLU A 142 -14.33 -3.99 3.49
CA GLU A 142 -15.69 -4.18 4.02
C GLU A 142 -16.13 -5.65 3.93
N ALA A 143 -15.94 -6.27 2.76
CA ALA A 143 -16.35 -7.66 2.56
C ALA A 143 -15.57 -8.63 3.45
N LEU A 144 -14.29 -8.36 3.74
CA LEU A 144 -13.47 -9.14 4.66
C LEU A 144 -13.88 -8.94 6.13
N PHE A 145 -14.34 -7.74 6.49
CA PHE A 145 -14.81 -7.46 7.84
C PHE A 145 -16.27 -7.86 8.09
N ALA A 146 -17.08 -8.08 7.05
CA ALA A 146 -18.48 -8.50 7.14
C ALA A 146 -18.78 -9.66 8.14
N PRO A 147 -17.99 -10.75 8.24
CA PRO A 147 -18.25 -11.80 9.23
C PRO A 147 -18.11 -11.31 10.68
N PHE A 148 -17.26 -10.31 10.94
CA PHE A 148 -17.09 -9.73 12.27
C PHE A 148 -18.29 -8.88 12.71
N ALA A 149 -19.21 -8.54 11.80
CA ALA A 149 -20.48 -7.91 12.16
C ALA A 149 -21.30 -8.76 13.13
N LYS A 150 -21.17 -10.10 13.06
CA LYS A 150 -21.83 -11.03 14.01
C LYS A 150 -21.30 -10.91 15.44
N ILE A 151 -20.13 -10.31 15.63
CA ILE A 151 -19.47 -10.10 16.93
C ILE A 151 -19.76 -8.68 17.45
N GLY A 152 -20.70 -7.96 16.83
CA GLY A 152 -21.11 -6.61 17.24
C GLY A 152 -20.26 -5.48 16.63
N LEU A 153 -19.40 -5.78 15.66
CA LEU A 153 -18.60 -4.76 14.98
C LEU A 153 -19.46 -4.01 13.92
N PRO A 154 -19.54 -2.67 13.94
CA PRO A 154 -20.36 -1.90 13.00
C PRO A 154 -19.68 -1.78 11.62
N VAL A 155 -19.57 -2.91 10.90
CA VAL A 155 -18.86 -3.00 9.61
C VAL A 155 -19.47 -2.07 8.56
N HIS A 156 -20.81 -1.97 8.53
CA HIS A 156 -21.52 -1.16 7.55
C HIS A 156 -21.23 0.34 7.72
N ASP A 157 -21.27 0.84 8.95
CA ASP A 157 -21.04 2.25 9.23
C ASP A 157 -19.59 2.62 8.93
N PHE A 158 -18.64 1.74 9.29
CA PHE A 158 -17.25 1.91 8.92
C PHE A 158 -17.05 1.98 7.39
N ALA A 159 -17.68 1.07 6.64
CA ALA A 159 -17.61 1.06 5.18
C ALA A 159 -18.23 2.31 4.55
N MET A 160 -19.35 2.79 5.11
CA MET A 160 -19.99 4.03 4.69
C MET A 160 -19.06 5.23 4.92
N MET A 161 -18.50 5.37 6.13
CA MET A 161 -17.56 6.46 6.47
C MET A 161 -16.35 6.45 5.54
N MET A 162 -15.76 5.28 5.29
CA MET A 162 -14.61 5.14 4.38
C MET A 162 -14.99 5.51 2.94
N THR A 163 -16.14 5.08 2.43
CA THR A 163 -16.61 5.42 1.08
C THR A 163 -16.85 6.91 0.93
N ILE A 164 -17.47 7.54 1.94
CA ILE A 164 -17.71 8.99 1.99
C ILE A 164 -16.37 9.74 2.02
N ALA A 165 -15.44 9.33 2.87
CA ALA A 165 -14.11 9.94 2.96
C ALA A 165 -13.36 9.86 1.63
N MET A 166 -13.29 8.68 1.02
CA MET A 166 -12.61 8.47 -0.26
C MET A 166 -13.22 9.31 -1.39
N ARG A 167 -14.53 9.55 -1.36
CA ARG A 167 -15.21 10.44 -2.33
C ARG A 167 -14.97 11.92 -2.04
N PHE A 168 -14.87 12.32 -0.78
CA PHE A 168 -14.66 13.73 -0.41
C PHE A 168 -13.21 14.17 -0.54
N ILE A 169 -12.22 13.28 -0.42
CA ILE A 169 -10.79 13.63 -0.53
C ILE A 169 -10.49 14.46 -1.80
N PRO A 170 -10.85 14.02 -3.03
CA PRO A 170 -10.60 14.82 -4.23
C PRO A 170 -11.25 16.21 -4.16
N THR A 171 -12.51 16.25 -3.72
CA THR A 171 -13.29 17.49 -3.62
C THR A 171 -12.71 18.46 -2.58
N LEU A 172 -12.10 17.96 -1.51
CA LEU A 172 -11.43 18.78 -0.48
C LEU A 172 -10.09 19.32 -0.98
N ILE A 173 -9.35 18.55 -1.79
CA ILE A 173 -8.10 19.01 -2.41
C ILE A 173 -8.40 20.16 -3.39
N GLU A 174 -9.43 20.01 -4.22
CA GLU A 174 -9.88 21.08 -5.13
C GLU A 174 -10.31 22.34 -4.37
N GLU A 175 -11.07 22.18 -3.29
CA GLU A 175 -11.48 23.30 -2.43
C GLU A 175 -10.28 23.99 -1.79
N THR A 176 -9.32 23.20 -1.29
CA THR A 176 -8.07 23.72 -0.73
C THR A 176 -7.30 24.53 -1.75
N GLY A 177 -7.23 24.06 -3.01
CA GLY A 177 -6.63 24.82 -4.11
C GLY A 177 -7.31 26.17 -4.34
N LYS A 178 -8.65 26.18 -4.43
CA LYS A 178 -9.43 27.43 -4.59
C LYS A 178 -9.23 28.40 -3.43
N ILE A 179 -9.24 27.90 -2.20
CA ILE A 179 -9.01 28.73 -1.00
C ILE A 179 -7.59 29.29 -1.02
N MET A 180 -6.58 28.47 -1.35
CA MET A 180 -5.20 28.92 -1.48
C MET A 180 -5.06 30.04 -2.50
N ASP A 181 -5.63 29.87 -3.70
CA ASP A 181 -5.55 30.87 -4.77
C ASP A 181 -6.28 32.17 -4.38
N ALA A 182 -7.44 32.07 -3.72
CA ALA A 182 -8.16 33.23 -3.20
C ALA A 182 -7.38 33.99 -2.11
N GLN A 183 -6.70 33.28 -1.22
CA GLN A 183 -5.87 33.91 -0.18
C GLN A 183 -4.60 34.54 -0.78
N LYS A 184 -3.97 33.90 -1.77
CA LYS A 184 -2.86 34.50 -2.53
C LYS A 184 -3.27 35.81 -3.21
N ALA A 185 -4.46 35.85 -3.81
CA ALA A 185 -5.01 37.07 -4.41
C ALA A 185 -5.25 38.19 -3.39
N ARG A 186 -5.51 37.83 -2.12
CA ARG A 186 -5.63 38.78 -0.99
C ARG A 186 -4.30 39.17 -0.35
N GLY A 187 -3.17 38.79 -0.96
CA GLY A 187 -1.83 39.14 -0.48
C GLY A 187 -1.25 38.20 0.58
N ALA A 188 -1.86 37.02 0.80
CA ALA A 188 -1.27 36.02 1.68
C ALA A 188 -0.04 35.38 1.02
N ASP A 189 1.11 35.49 1.69
CA ASP A 189 2.35 34.83 1.29
C ASP A 189 2.56 33.55 2.10
N PHE A 190 2.59 32.42 1.38
CA PHE A 190 2.74 31.08 1.95
C PHE A 190 4.18 30.55 1.83
N GLU A 191 5.03 31.20 1.04
CA GLU A 191 6.37 30.68 0.72
C GLU A 191 7.46 31.38 1.52
N SER A 192 7.27 32.67 1.87
CA SER A 192 8.27 33.45 2.60
C SER A 192 8.14 33.41 4.13
N GLY A 193 9.27 33.53 4.82
CA GLY A 193 9.35 33.66 6.28
C GLY A 193 9.74 32.38 7.04
N GLY A 194 9.90 32.52 8.35
CA GLY A 194 10.25 31.42 9.26
C GLY A 194 9.11 30.44 9.52
N LEU A 195 9.41 29.28 10.11
CA LEU A 195 8.47 28.17 10.36
C LEU A 195 7.17 28.62 11.06
N VAL A 196 7.28 29.52 12.05
CA VAL A 196 6.12 30.05 12.79
C VAL A 196 5.20 30.89 11.90
N LYS A 197 5.78 31.72 11.01
CA LYS A 197 5.00 32.55 10.08
C LYS A 197 4.27 31.68 9.06
N LYS A 198 4.92 30.63 8.55
CA LYS A 198 4.30 29.63 7.66
C LYS A 198 3.16 28.88 8.35
N ALA A 199 3.34 28.47 9.61
CA ALA A 199 2.26 27.82 10.37
C ALA A 199 1.05 28.75 10.55
N LYS A 200 1.27 30.02 10.91
CA LYS A 200 0.19 31.02 11.01
C LYS A 200 -0.49 31.29 9.67
N ALA A 201 0.26 31.27 8.57
CA ALA A 201 -0.27 31.44 7.22
C ALA A 201 -1.22 30.30 6.80
N LEU A 202 -1.21 29.14 7.45
CA LEU A 202 -2.16 28.06 7.15
C LEU A 202 -3.57 28.29 7.74
N ILE A 203 -3.70 29.13 8.78
CA ILE A 203 -4.97 29.36 9.48
C ILE A 203 -6.08 29.87 8.52
N PRO A 204 -5.83 30.85 7.64
CA PRO A 204 -6.83 31.34 6.67
C PRO A 204 -7.25 30.33 5.61
N ILE A 205 -6.51 29.22 5.46
CA ILE A 205 -6.91 28.09 4.60
C ILE A 205 -7.73 27.08 5.42
N LEU A 206 -7.24 26.76 6.61
CA LEU A 206 -7.79 25.71 7.45
C LEU A 206 -9.21 26.03 7.94
N VAL A 207 -9.44 27.27 8.40
CA VAL A 207 -10.75 27.67 8.95
C VAL A 207 -11.86 27.59 7.89
N PRO A 208 -11.73 28.20 6.69
CA PRO A 208 -12.75 28.06 5.65
C PRO A 208 -12.94 26.62 5.17
N LEU A 209 -11.86 25.83 5.10
CA LEU A 209 -11.94 24.42 4.71
C LEU A 209 -12.78 23.62 5.70
N PHE A 210 -12.59 23.81 7.01
CA PHE A 210 -13.40 23.16 8.04
C PHE A 210 -14.87 23.57 7.96
N VAL A 211 -15.16 24.87 7.82
CA VAL A 211 -16.55 25.35 7.66
C VAL A 211 -17.21 24.72 6.44
N SER A 212 -16.50 24.67 5.30
CA SER A 212 -17.03 24.01 4.10
C SER A 212 -17.20 22.50 4.28
N ALA A 213 -16.30 21.83 5.00
CA ALA A 213 -16.40 20.39 5.25
C ALA A 213 -17.60 20.07 6.14
N PHE A 214 -17.83 20.84 7.22
CA PHE A 214 -19.00 20.68 8.08
C PHE A 214 -20.30 20.93 7.33
N LYS A 215 -20.36 22.00 6.52
CA LYS A 215 -21.54 22.28 5.69
C LYS A 215 -21.84 21.12 4.73
N ARG A 216 -20.82 20.57 4.06
CA ARG A 216 -20.99 19.40 3.18
C ARG A 216 -21.43 18.15 3.92
N ALA A 217 -20.96 17.95 5.15
CA ALA A 217 -21.37 16.82 5.98
C ALA A 217 -22.87 16.94 6.33
N ASP A 218 -23.32 18.14 6.70
CA ASP A 218 -24.72 18.44 7.01
C ASP A 218 -25.63 18.27 5.77
N ASP A 219 -25.25 18.88 4.64
CA ASP A 219 -25.95 18.75 3.36
C ASP A 219 -26.04 17.27 2.93
N LEU A 220 -24.97 16.48 3.13
CA LEU A 220 -24.97 15.05 2.82
C LEU A 220 -25.89 14.27 3.78
N ALA A 221 -25.87 14.57 5.08
CA ALA A 221 -26.72 13.93 6.07
C ALA A 221 -28.21 14.15 5.74
N ILE A 222 -28.60 15.41 5.50
CA ILE A 222 -29.97 15.76 5.10
C ILE A 222 -30.35 15.04 3.80
N ALA A 223 -29.47 15.04 2.78
CA ALA A 223 -29.74 14.35 1.53
C ALA A 223 -29.87 12.82 1.70
N MET A 224 -29.13 12.21 2.64
CA MET A 224 -29.24 10.80 2.98
C MET A 224 -30.59 10.50 3.68
N GLU A 225 -31.02 11.35 4.61
CA GLU A 225 -32.31 11.22 5.28
C GLU A 225 -33.49 11.39 4.30
N CYS A 226 -33.43 12.37 3.39
CA CYS A 226 -34.43 12.55 2.33
C CYS A 226 -34.54 11.32 1.40
N ARG A 227 -33.45 10.55 1.26
CA ARG A 227 -33.43 9.28 0.51
C ARG A 227 -33.79 8.07 1.38
N CYS A 228 -34.36 8.30 2.57
CA CYS A 228 -34.74 7.30 3.55
C CYS A 228 -33.58 6.38 3.97
N TYR A 229 -32.36 6.91 4.07
CA TYR A 229 -31.21 6.15 4.55
C TYR A 229 -31.34 5.89 6.07
N ARG A 230 -31.63 4.64 6.46
CA ARG A 230 -31.86 4.25 7.87
C ARG A 230 -30.82 3.29 8.47
N GLY A 231 -29.61 3.25 7.94
CA GLY A 231 -28.56 2.32 8.40
C GLY A 231 -28.57 0.96 7.69
N GLY A 232 -27.79 0.00 8.20
CA GLY A 232 -27.31 -1.18 7.45
C GLY A 232 -28.20 -2.43 7.39
N GLU A 233 -29.21 -2.56 8.26
CA GLU A 233 -30.04 -3.77 8.29
C GLU A 233 -31.01 -3.85 7.10
N GLY A 234 -31.10 -5.01 6.45
CA GLY A 234 -32.04 -5.26 5.35
C GLY A 234 -31.72 -4.58 4.02
N ARG A 235 -30.54 -3.97 3.85
CA ARG A 235 -30.13 -3.30 2.61
C ARG A 235 -29.63 -4.25 1.53
N THR A 236 -29.91 -3.92 0.28
CA THR A 236 -29.28 -4.54 -0.90
C THR A 236 -28.04 -3.75 -1.34
N LYS A 237 -27.06 -4.46 -1.91
CA LYS A 237 -25.82 -3.85 -2.45
C LYS A 237 -25.92 -3.75 -3.97
N LEU A 238 -25.73 -2.54 -4.51
CA LEU A 238 -25.70 -2.30 -5.96
C LEU A 238 -24.48 -2.95 -6.63
N LYS A 239 -23.32 -2.89 -5.96
CA LYS A 239 -22.06 -3.46 -6.44
C LYS A 239 -21.72 -4.67 -5.57
N VAL A 240 -21.79 -5.86 -6.17
CA VAL A 240 -21.51 -7.13 -5.50
C VAL A 240 -20.19 -7.69 -6.04
N LEU A 241 -19.24 -7.98 -5.16
CA LEU A 241 -18.02 -8.70 -5.54
C LEU A 241 -18.36 -10.14 -5.93
N LYS A 242 -17.97 -10.56 -7.14
CA LYS A 242 -18.23 -11.89 -7.67
C LYS A 242 -16.91 -12.61 -7.88
N PHE A 243 -16.74 -13.73 -7.17
CA PHE A 243 -15.59 -14.60 -7.37
C PHE A 243 -15.62 -15.13 -8.80
N GLY A 244 -14.55 -14.85 -9.54
CA GLY A 244 -14.39 -15.28 -10.92
C GLY A 244 -13.29 -16.32 -11.10
N ALA A 245 -13.20 -16.88 -12.31
CA ALA A 245 -12.07 -17.68 -12.76
C ALA A 245 -10.67 -17.04 -12.54
N PRO A 246 -10.46 -15.71 -12.69
CA PRO A 246 -9.16 -15.11 -12.38
C PRO A 246 -8.77 -15.24 -10.90
N ASP A 247 -9.74 -15.25 -9.97
CA ASP A 247 -9.46 -15.38 -8.54
C ASP A 247 -8.97 -16.79 -8.19
N ALA A 248 -9.61 -17.82 -8.78
CA ALA A 248 -9.19 -19.20 -8.62
C ALA A 248 -7.79 -19.42 -9.21
N LEU A 249 -7.50 -18.84 -10.37
CA LEU A 249 -6.16 -18.91 -10.98
C LEU A 249 -5.10 -18.24 -10.10
N CYS A 250 -5.38 -17.05 -9.56
CA CYS A 250 -4.49 -16.39 -8.61
C CYS A 250 -4.29 -17.23 -7.33
N ALA A 251 -5.31 -17.94 -6.86
CA ALA A 251 -5.23 -18.81 -5.68
C ALA A 251 -4.33 -20.01 -5.91
N VAL A 252 -4.54 -20.70 -7.04
CA VAL A 252 -3.70 -21.83 -7.45
C VAL A 252 -2.26 -21.37 -7.65
N PHE A 253 -2.05 -20.22 -8.31
CA PHE A 253 -0.73 -19.66 -8.52
C PHE A 253 -0.02 -19.36 -7.19
N ALA A 254 -0.68 -18.69 -6.25
CA ALA A 254 -0.11 -18.42 -4.93
C ALA A 254 0.20 -19.71 -4.15
N ALA A 255 -0.69 -20.71 -4.19
CA ALA A 255 -0.51 -21.98 -3.50
C ALA A 255 0.67 -22.79 -4.05
N VAL A 256 0.79 -22.90 -5.38
CA VAL A 256 1.91 -23.60 -6.04
C VAL A 256 3.24 -22.98 -5.65
N PHE A 257 3.32 -21.65 -5.64
CA PHE A 257 4.55 -20.96 -5.27
C PHE A 257 4.88 -21.07 -3.79
N LEU A 258 3.89 -21.05 -2.89
CA LEU A 258 4.13 -21.31 -1.48
C LEU A 258 4.67 -22.74 -1.26
N CYS A 259 4.06 -23.75 -1.89
CA CYS A 259 4.57 -25.11 -1.85
C CYS A 259 6.01 -25.19 -2.38
N GLY A 260 6.31 -24.48 -3.48
CA GLY A 260 7.68 -24.39 -4.02
C GLY A 260 8.68 -23.79 -3.03
N ILE A 261 8.32 -22.71 -2.33
CA ILE A 261 9.19 -22.08 -1.32
C ILE A 261 9.38 -22.98 -0.10
N LEU A 262 8.31 -23.61 0.39
CA LEU A 262 8.40 -24.54 1.52
C LEU A 262 9.25 -25.76 1.17
N LEU A 263 9.07 -26.34 -0.01
CA LEU A 263 9.92 -27.43 -0.50
C LEU A 263 11.37 -26.99 -0.64
N CYS A 264 11.64 -25.80 -1.17
CA CYS A 264 13.01 -25.27 -1.24
C CYS A 264 13.61 -25.05 0.16
N ASN A 265 12.80 -24.64 1.14
CA ASN A 265 13.27 -24.43 2.52
C ASN A 265 13.52 -25.75 3.26
N ILE A 266 12.80 -26.82 2.89
CA ILE A 266 12.95 -28.16 3.48
C ILE A 266 14.10 -28.94 2.82
N PHE A 267 14.21 -28.89 1.49
CA PHE A 267 15.15 -29.74 0.72
C PHE A 267 16.50 -29.09 0.43
N LEU A 268 16.58 -27.77 0.29
CA LEU A 268 17.88 -27.10 0.13
C LEU A 268 18.40 -26.73 1.50
N PRO A 269 19.62 -27.16 1.86
CA PRO A 269 20.18 -26.86 3.15
C PRO A 269 20.16 -25.35 3.37
N TYR A 270 19.86 -24.98 4.61
CA TYR A 270 20.17 -23.67 5.14
C TYR A 270 21.55 -23.30 4.61
N ILE A 271 21.67 -22.16 3.92
CA ILE A 271 22.91 -21.41 4.13
C ILE A 271 22.78 -21.03 5.60
N THR A 272 23.32 -21.89 6.46
CA THR A 272 23.56 -21.62 7.87
C THR A 272 24.31 -20.31 7.87
N ILE A 273 23.60 -19.28 8.31
CA ILE A 273 24.20 -18.08 8.86
C ILE A 273 24.91 -18.52 10.13
#